data_AF-A0A4P5V4T8-F1
#
_entry.id   AF-A0A4P5V4T8-F1
#
_cell.length_a   1.000
_cell.length_b   1.000
_cell.length_c   1.000
_cell.angle_alpha   90.00
_cell.angle_beta   90.00
_cell.angle_gamma   90.00
#
_symmetry.space_group_name_H-M   'P 1'
#
loop_
_entity.id
_entity.type
_entity.pdbx_description
1 polymer ?
#
loop_
_entity_poly.entity_id
_entity_poly.type
_entity_poly.pdbx_seq_one_letter_code
_entity_poly.pdbx_strand_id
1 'polypeptide(L)'
;MLGVTLPELVHIPMDLLARLAPGRSGVSEVNFQYPNIFDVSAAREDLGYRYTVPVARGFGRIVAHLEATGGITDSDAEPYYDEIIPAWRDHAQAMIDRFAPMGL
;
A
#
# COMPACT_ATOMS: atom_id res chain seq x y z
N MET A 1 -5.04 13.66 -15.92
CA MET A 1 -3.84 13.71 -15.05
C MET A 1 -4.28 14.35 -13.74
N LEU A 2 -3.93 13.77 -12.58
CA LEU A 2 -4.53 14.15 -11.27
C LEU A 2 -4.01 15.49 -10.67
N GLY A 3 -3.11 16.21 -11.35
CA GLY A 3 -2.61 17.51 -10.88
C GLY A 3 -1.73 17.44 -9.62
N VAL A 4 -1.24 16.26 -9.25
CA VAL A 4 -0.43 16.01 -8.07
C VAL A 4 0.93 15.43 -8.45
N THR A 5 1.95 15.73 -7.64
CA THR A 5 3.23 15.03 -7.69
C THR A 5 3.01 13.60 -7.20
N LEU A 6 3.39 12.61 -8.02
CA LEU A 6 3.33 11.22 -7.60
C LEU A 6 4.46 10.94 -6.59
N PRO A 7 4.19 10.15 -5.54
CA PRO A 7 5.24 9.73 -4.62
C PRO A 7 6.20 8.78 -5.33
N GLU A 8 7.43 8.74 -4.81
CA GLU A 8 8.36 7.67 -5.16
C GLU A 8 7.87 6.34 -4.56
N LEU A 9 7.86 5.28 -5.36
CA LEU A 9 7.51 3.94 -4.88
C LEU A 9 8.76 3.21 -4.41
N VAL A 10 8.83 2.92 -3.11
CA VAL A 10 9.93 2.17 -2.50
C VAL A 10 9.49 0.73 -2.22
N HIS A 11 10.23 -0.23 -2.77
CA HIS A 11 9.97 -1.65 -2.50
C HIS A 11 10.72 -2.09 -1.24
N ILE A 12 9.97 -2.52 -0.23
CA ILE A 12 10.48 -3.13 1.01
C ILE A 12 9.92 -4.55 1.11
N PRO A 13 10.75 -5.58 1.36
CA PRO A 13 10.29 -6.96 1.50
C PRO A 13 9.19 -7.11 2.55
N MET A 14 8.12 -7.82 2.20
CA MET A 14 6.95 -7.96 3.08
C MET A 14 7.25 -8.76 4.34
N ASP A 15 8.09 -9.79 4.26
CA ASP A 15 8.52 -10.58 5.42
C ASP A 15 9.29 -9.73 6.45
N LEU A 16 10.06 -8.74 6.00
CA LEU A 16 10.71 -7.76 6.85
C LEU A 16 9.66 -6.88 7.56
N LEU A 17 8.72 -6.30 6.83
CA LEU A 17 7.67 -5.44 7.40
C LEU A 17 6.76 -6.22 8.37
N ALA A 18 6.45 -7.49 8.06
CA ALA A 18 5.68 -8.39 8.92
C ALA A 18 6.34 -8.61 10.28
N ARG A 19 7.67 -8.74 10.30
CA ARG A 19 8.44 -8.88 11.55
C ARG A 19 8.63 -7.56 12.28
N LEU A 20 8.79 -6.46 11.55
CA LEU A 20 9.02 -5.13 12.12
C LEU A 20 7.76 -4.58 12.80
N ALA A 21 6.59 -4.72 12.17
CA ALA A 21 5.35 -4.08 12.62
C ALA A 21 4.13 -4.98 12.41
N PRO A 22 4.07 -6.19 13.02
CA PRO A 22 3.05 -7.20 12.73
C PRO A 22 1.60 -6.69 12.87
N GLY A 23 1.35 -5.83 13.87
CA GLY A 23 0.02 -5.24 14.09
C GLY A 23 -0.42 -4.22 13.02
N ARG A 24 0.52 -3.68 12.23
CA ARG A 24 0.26 -2.71 11.15
C ARG A 24 0.35 -3.32 9.76
N SER A 25 1.18 -4.35 9.59
CA SER A 25 1.45 -5.01 8.31
C SER A 25 0.53 -6.20 8.01
N GLY A 26 -0.26 -6.66 8.99
CA GLY A 26 -0.99 -7.92 8.90
C GLY A 26 -1.90 -8.04 7.68
N VAL A 27 -2.57 -6.96 7.25
CA VAL A 27 -3.43 -6.98 6.04
C VAL A 27 -2.59 -7.28 4.79
N SER A 28 -1.43 -6.64 4.65
CA SER A 28 -0.56 -6.85 3.49
C SER A 28 0.01 -8.27 3.48
N GLU A 29 0.37 -8.79 4.65
CA GLU A 29 0.86 -10.16 4.80
C GLU A 29 -0.19 -11.19 4.40
N VAL A 30 -1.46 -11.04 4.82
CA VAL A 30 -2.47 -12.09 4.59
C VAL A 30 -3.30 -11.90 3.32
N ASN A 31 -3.65 -10.66 2.96
CA ASN A 31 -4.63 -10.38 1.90
C ASN A 31 -4.02 -9.99 0.55
N PHE A 32 -2.78 -9.48 0.53
CA PHE A 32 -2.15 -8.99 -0.72
C PHE A 32 -1.07 -9.93 -1.27
N GLN A 33 -0.70 -10.98 -0.54
CA GLN A 33 0.18 -12.04 -1.04
C GLN A 33 -0.51 -12.97 -2.07
N TYR A 34 -1.84 -12.97 -2.14
CA TYR A 34 -2.62 -13.82 -3.04
C TYR A 34 -3.52 -12.98 -3.97
N PRO A 35 -3.88 -13.51 -5.16
CA PRO A 35 -4.91 -12.91 -5.98
C PRO A 35 -6.23 -12.81 -5.21
N ASN A 36 -6.70 -11.59 -4.99
CA ASN A 36 -7.94 -11.29 -4.28
C ASN A 36 -8.97 -10.58 -5.18
N ILE A 37 -8.66 -10.43 -6.47
CA ILE A 37 -9.54 -9.87 -7.49
C ILE A 37 -10.06 -11.02 -8.32
N PHE A 38 -11.38 -11.14 -8.35
CA PHE A 38 -12.07 -12.21 -9.06
C PHE A 38 -12.92 -11.64 -10.18
N ASP A 39 -13.02 -12.40 -11.27
CA ASP A 39 -13.96 -12.10 -12.35
C ASP A 39 -15.40 -12.29 -11.85
N VAL A 40 -16.30 -11.43 -12.34
CA VAL A 40 -17.72 -11.41 -11.92
C VAL A 40 -18.66 -11.85 -13.04
N SER A 41 -18.17 -12.52 -14.09
CA SER A 41 -18.98 -12.88 -15.26
C SER A 41 -20.16 -13.77 -14.89
N ALA A 42 -19.97 -14.78 -14.03
CA ALA A 42 -21.07 -15.63 -13.56
C ALA A 42 -22.18 -14.83 -12.88
N ALA A 43 -21.84 -13.87 -12.02
CA ALA A 43 -22.83 -13.00 -11.38
C ALA A 43 -23.56 -12.10 -12.41
N ARG A 44 -22.89 -11.69 -13.47
CA ARG A 44 -23.51 -10.90 -14.55
C ARG A 44 -24.49 -11.75 -15.35
N GLU A 45 -24.13 -12.99 -15.67
CA GLU A 45 -24.93 -13.91 -16.46
C GLU A 45 -26.13 -14.46 -15.68
N ASP A 46 -25.88 -14.96 -14.47
CA ASP A 46 -26.89 -15.70 -13.69
C ASP A 46 -27.81 -14.77 -12.88
N LEU A 47 -27.27 -13.63 -12.42
CA LEU A 47 -27.98 -12.72 -11.50
C LEU A 47 -28.29 -11.36 -12.12
N GLY A 48 -27.87 -11.13 -13.37
CA GLY A 48 -27.99 -9.81 -14.01
C GLY A 48 -27.20 -8.71 -13.29
N TYR A 49 -26.14 -9.07 -12.55
CA TYR A 49 -25.34 -8.11 -11.82
C TYR A 49 -24.75 -7.03 -12.74
N ARG A 50 -24.76 -5.77 -12.29
CA ARG A 50 -24.13 -4.65 -12.99
C ARG A 50 -23.31 -3.81 -12.03
N TYR A 51 -22.01 -3.69 -12.33
CA TYR A 51 -21.13 -2.76 -11.64
C TYR A 51 -21.44 -1.32 -12.08
N THR A 52 -22.00 -0.51 -11.18
CA THR A 52 -22.54 0.83 -11.50
C THR A 52 -21.84 1.97 -10.75
N VAL A 53 -20.98 1.64 -9.79
CA VAL A 53 -20.26 2.64 -8.99
C VAL A 53 -18.78 2.52 -9.30
N PRO A 54 -18.20 3.41 -10.13
CA PRO A 54 -16.76 3.42 -10.39
C PRO A 54 -15.96 3.53 -9.10
N VAL A 55 -14.81 2.84 -9.03
CA VAL A 55 -13.90 2.88 -7.87
C VAL A 55 -13.61 4.31 -7.41
N ALA A 56 -13.24 5.20 -8.33
CA ALA A 56 -12.95 6.60 -8.03
C ALA A 56 -14.13 7.33 -7.36
N ARG A 57 -15.37 7.04 -7.79
CA ARG A 57 -16.58 7.58 -7.16
C ARG A 57 -16.79 7.00 -5.77
N GLY A 58 -16.53 5.70 -5.59
CA GLY A 58 -16.56 5.05 -4.29
C GLY A 58 -15.60 5.69 -3.30
N PHE A 59 -14.32 5.82 -3.69
CA PHE A 59 -13.29 6.45 -2.86
C PHE A 59 -13.61 7.91 -2.53
N GLY A 60 -14.06 8.71 -3.50
CA GLY A 60 -14.45 10.09 -3.23
C GLY A 60 -15.57 10.21 -2.18
N ARG A 61 -16.55 9.28 -2.18
CA ARG A 61 -17.61 9.27 -1.16
C ARG A 61 -17.09 8.91 0.23
N ILE A 62 -16.13 8.00 0.32
CA ILE A 62 -15.51 7.62 1.61
C ILE A 62 -14.65 8.76 2.14
N VAL A 63 -13.82 9.39 1.30
CA VAL A 63 -13.01 10.55 1.69
C VAL A 63 -13.90 11.67 2.23
N ALA A 64 -14.94 12.07 1.49
CA ALA A 64 -15.85 13.11 1.93
C ALA A 64 -16.56 12.77 3.26
N HIS A 65 -16.89 11.50 3.48
CA HIS A 65 -17.46 11.05 4.75
C HIS A 65 -16.45 11.15 5.90
N LEU A 66 -15.21 10.69 5.69
CA LEU A 66 -14.16 10.75 6.71
C LEU A 66 -13.78 12.20 7.04
N GLU A 67 -13.72 13.09 6.06
CA GLU A 67 -13.53 14.54 6.30
C GLU A 67 -14.67 15.13 7.14
N ALA A 68 -15.92 14.85 6.78
CA ALA A 68 -17.10 15.38 7.49
C ALA A 68 -17.23 14.86 8.93
N THR A 69 -16.66 13.69 9.22
CA THR A 69 -16.74 13.03 10.53
C THR A 69 -15.46 13.14 11.35
N GLY A 70 -14.40 13.77 10.81
CA GLY A 70 -13.10 13.82 11.47
C GLY A 70 -12.40 12.45 11.57
N GLY A 71 -12.72 11.52 10.67
CA GLY A 71 -12.16 10.17 10.64
C GLY A 71 -10.80 10.05 9.94
N ILE A 72 -10.21 11.17 9.47
CA ILE A 72 -8.87 11.21 8.89
C ILE A 72 -7.87 11.55 10.00
N THR A 73 -6.93 10.65 10.24
CA THR A 73 -5.81 10.88 11.17
C THR A 73 -4.64 11.51 10.44
N ASP A 74 -3.91 12.38 11.15
CA ASP A 74 -2.68 12.99 10.65
C ASP A 74 -1.56 11.94 10.55
N SER A 75 -0.98 11.78 9.36
CA SER A 75 0.16 10.89 9.14
C SER A 75 1.44 11.43 9.77
N ASP A 76 1.59 12.74 9.91
CA ASP A 76 2.77 13.37 10.50
C ASP A 76 2.88 13.05 12.01
N ALA A 77 1.77 12.62 12.62
CA ALA A 77 1.75 12.12 13.99
C ALA A 77 2.34 10.69 14.13
N GLU A 78 2.69 10.03 13.02
CA GLU A 78 3.20 8.66 12.96
C GLU A 78 4.60 8.62 12.34
N PRO A 79 5.66 9.03 13.09
CA PRO A 79 7.00 9.31 12.54
C PRO A 79 7.69 8.09 11.92
N TYR A 80 7.26 6.87 12.26
CA TYR A 80 7.85 5.66 11.71
C TYR A 80 7.70 5.54 10.19
N TYR A 81 6.68 6.17 9.58
CA TYR A 81 6.54 6.17 8.12
C TYR A 81 7.74 6.81 7.43
N ASP A 82 8.25 7.90 8.02
CA ASP A 82 9.40 8.64 7.49
C ASP A 82 10.74 8.05 7.93
N GLU A 83 10.79 7.29 9.03
CA GLU A 83 12.03 6.65 9.51
C GLU A 83 12.35 5.33 8.82
N ILE A 84 11.34 4.53 8.46
CA ILE A 84 11.54 3.19 7.87
C ILE A 84 12.18 3.28 6.48
N ILE A 85 11.79 4.27 5.66
CA ILE A 85 12.26 4.40 4.28
C ILE A 85 13.77 4.71 4.20
N PRO A 86 14.30 5.72 4.92
CA PRO A 86 15.75 5.97 4.99
C PRO A 86 16.51 4.78 5.57
N ALA A 87 16.03 4.18 6.66
CA ALA A 87 16.70 3.03 7.27
C ALA A 87 16.82 1.85 6.28
N TRP A 88 15.76 1.58 5.51
CA TRP A 88 15.80 0.56 4.47
C TRP A 88 16.82 0.88 3.37
N ARG A 89 16.86 2.13 2.91
CA ARG A 89 17.83 2.58 1.88
C ARG A 89 19.27 2.47 2.37
N ASP A 90 19.53 2.88 3.60
CA ASP A 90 20.85 2.79 4.22
C ASP A 90 21.32 1.34 4.32
N HIS A 91 20.43 0.43 4.75
CA HIS A 91 20.74 -1.00 4.81
C HIS A 91 20.97 -1.62 3.42
N ALA A 92 20.17 -1.24 2.42
CA ALA A 92 20.37 -1.68 1.04
C ALA A 92 21.71 -1.18 0.48
N GLN A 93 22.06 0.09 0.71
CA GLN A 93 23.32 0.66 0.27
C GLN A 93 24.52 0.02 0.97
N ALA A 94 24.43 -0.22 2.29
CA ALA A 94 25.49 -0.89 3.04
C ALA A 94 25.75 -2.32 2.52
N MET A 95 24.72 -3.02 2.06
CA MET A 95 24.88 -4.32 1.41
C MET A 95 25.63 -4.16 0.08
N ILE A 96 25.25 -3.21 -0.77
CA ILE A 96 25.93 -2.92 -2.05
C ILE A 96 27.42 -2.62 -1.80
N ASP A 97 27.73 -1.71 -0.88
CA ASP A 97 29.10 -1.31 -0.56
C ASP A 97 29.94 -2.47 -0.05
N ARG A 98 29.35 -3.36 0.76
CA ARG A 98 30.01 -4.56 1.28
C ARG A 98 30.44 -5.52 0.15
N PHE A 99 29.63 -5.64 -0.90
CA PHE A 99 29.87 -6.57 -2.00
C PHE A 99 30.58 -5.92 -3.19
N ALA A 100 30.63 -4.59 -3.28
CA ALA A 100 31.31 -3.86 -4.36
C ALA A 100 32.79 -4.28 -4.58
N PRO A 101 33.62 -4.51 -3.54
CA PRO A 101 35.00 -4.99 -3.74
C PRO A 101 35.09 -6.39 -4.38
N MET A 102 34.00 -7.15 -4.42
CA MET A 102 33.95 -8.50 -4.99
C MET A 102 33.60 -8.50 -6.48
N GLY A 103 33.20 -7.35 -7.06
CA GLY A 103 32.89 -7.23 -8.50
C GLY A 103 31.65 -8.00 -8.96
N LEU A 104 30.63 -8.11 -8.08
CA LEU A 104 29.30 -8.64 -8.44
C LEU A 104 28.51 -7.66 -9.32
#